data_AF-A0A6G5ACD5-F1
#
_entry.id   AF-A0A6G5ACD5-F1
#
_cell.length_a   1.000
_cell.length_b   1.000
_cell.length_c   1.000
_cell.angle_alpha   90.00
_cell.angle_beta   90.00
_cell.angle_gamma   90.00
#
_symmetry.space_group_name_H-M   'P 1'
#
loop_
_entity.id
_entity.type
_entity.pdbx_description
1 polymer ?
#
loop_
_entity_poly.entity_id
_entity_poly.type
_entity_poly.pdbx_seq_one_letter_code
_entity_poly.pdbx_strand_id
1 'polypeptide(L)'
;MSPVLLFVPTILQVSYADFPVPNKQDEANRTYWERLGDETIKEKLSRQPVTNVAKNVVLFLGDGMGVSTVTAARIYKGQSKYNNSGEESVLSWERFPYVALSKTYGLDTQTSDSANSATAYLCGVKANMGTLGVDSTVKAKQCHNDSSAYVDSIMQWAQDAGKWTGIVTTTAVTDATPAGSYAHSGYRRWQYDVPKGCNASDYSPRPTELVGIPP
;
A
#
# COMPACT_ATOMS: atom_id res chain seq x y z
N MET A 1 15.67 -19.51 34.18
CA MET A 1 14.21 -19.34 34.37
C MET A 1 13.74 -18.33 33.34
N SER A 2 13.20 -18.78 32.21
CA SER A 2 12.70 -17.89 31.15
C SER A 2 11.35 -17.30 31.55
N PRO A 3 11.14 -15.98 31.45
CA PRO A 3 9.80 -15.43 31.55
C PRO A 3 9.07 -15.72 30.23
N VAL A 4 7.99 -16.50 30.33
CA VAL A 4 6.98 -16.63 29.27
C VAL A 4 6.25 -15.30 29.17
N LEU A 5 6.47 -14.59 28.06
CA LEU A 5 5.74 -13.35 27.76
C LEU A 5 4.36 -13.74 27.18
N LEU A 6 3.35 -13.78 28.05
CA LEU A 6 1.95 -13.93 27.64
C LEU A 6 1.48 -12.62 26.99
N PHE A 7 1.37 -12.62 25.66
CA PHE A 7 0.65 -11.58 24.93
C PHE A 7 -0.85 -11.81 25.15
N VAL A 8 -1.45 -11.04 26.05
CA VAL A 8 -2.90 -10.86 26.10
C VAL A 8 -3.19 -9.72 25.12
N PRO A 9 -3.75 -9.98 23.92
CA PRO A 9 -4.23 -8.89 23.10
C PRO A 9 -5.44 -8.33 23.82
N THR A 10 -5.27 -7.18 24.48
CA THR A 10 -6.39 -6.33 24.83
C THR A 10 -6.97 -5.86 23.50
N ILE A 11 -7.86 -6.66 22.94
CA ILE A 11 -8.79 -6.21 21.91
C ILE A 11 -9.65 -5.19 22.62
N LEU A 12 -9.22 -3.93 22.59
CA LEU A 12 -10.13 -2.82 22.73
C LEU A 12 -11.16 -3.06 21.63
N GLN A 13 -12.31 -3.62 22.01
CA GLN A 13 -13.53 -3.49 21.23
C GLN A 13 -13.78 -1.99 21.15
N VAL A 14 -13.16 -1.35 20.16
CA VAL A 14 -13.68 -0.11 19.63
C VAL A 14 -15.03 -0.55 19.07
N SER A 15 -16.10 -0.27 19.81
CA SER A 15 -17.44 -0.31 19.27
C SER A 15 -17.46 0.73 18.17
N TYR A 16 -17.14 0.29 16.95
CA TYR A 16 -17.17 1.16 15.80
C TYR A 16 -18.62 1.56 15.64
N ALA A 17 -18.91 2.85 15.80
CA ALA A 17 -20.14 3.39 15.28
C ALA A 17 -20.12 3.10 13.78
N ASP A 18 -20.88 2.07 13.37
CA ASP A 18 -21.35 1.96 12.00
C ASP A 18 -21.83 3.36 11.62
N PHE A 19 -21.41 3.84 10.45
CA PHE A 19 -21.93 5.12 9.96
C PHE A 19 -23.45 4.96 10.01
N PRO A 20 -24.19 5.75 10.83
CA PRO A 20 -25.60 5.52 11.02
C PRO A 20 -26.20 5.65 9.64
N VAL A 21 -26.78 4.57 9.11
CA VAL A 21 -27.52 4.63 7.86
C VAL A 21 -28.73 5.49 8.19
N PRO A 22 -28.76 6.77 7.80
CA PRO A 22 -29.94 7.57 8.07
C PRO A 22 -31.10 6.93 7.32
N ASN A 23 -32.27 6.86 7.96
CA ASN A 23 -33.45 6.50 7.20
C ASN A 23 -33.75 7.63 6.18
N LYS A 24 -34.49 7.33 5.12
CA LYS A 24 -34.80 8.31 4.06
C LYS A 24 -35.45 9.59 4.58
N GLN A 25 -36.16 9.52 5.70
CA GLN A 25 -36.82 10.66 6.34
C GLN A 25 -35.81 11.61 7.00
N ASP A 26 -34.74 11.07 7.61
CA ASP A 26 -33.67 11.86 8.20
C ASP A 26 -32.87 12.59 7.11
N GLU A 27 -32.51 11.91 6.01
CA GLU A 27 -31.80 12.54 4.88
C GLU A 27 -32.64 13.60 4.16
N ALA A 28 -33.97 13.44 4.16
CA ALA A 28 -34.87 14.45 3.61
C ALA A 28 -34.91 15.73 4.45
N ASN A 29 -34.41 15.70 5.70
CA ASN A 29 -34.39 16.85 6.58
C ASN A 29 -33.07 17.63 6.46
N ARG A 30 -33.19 18.94 6.21
CA ARG A 30 -32.04 19.86 6.17
C ARG A 30 -31.19 19.81 7.44
N THR A 31 -31.80 19.71 8.62
CA THR A 31 -31.08 19.78 9.90
C THR A 31 -30.16 18.58 10.13
N TYR A 32 -30.45 17.44 9.48
CA TYR A 32 -29.56 16.27 9.50
C TYR A 32 -28.19 16.62 8.89
N TRP A 33 -28.18 17.23 7.71
CA TRP A 33 -26.96 17.60 6.99
C TRP A 33 -26.19 18.72 7.68
N GLU A 34 -26.88 19.71 8.23
CA GLU A 34 -26.25 20.79 9.02
C GLU A 34 -25.53 20.23 10.24
N ARG A 35 -26.21 19.35 11.00
CA ARG A 35 -25.62 18.70 12.17
C ARG A 35 -24.42 17.84 11.82
N LEU A 36 -24.51 17.04 10.75
CA LEU A 36 -23.39 16.21 10.27
C LEU A 36 -22.17 17.07 9.89
N GLY A 37 -22.40 18.21 9.23
CA GLY A 37 -21.36 19.18 8.92
C GLY A 37 -20.70 19.76 10.16
N ASP A 38 -21.49 20.22 11.13
CA ASP A 38 -21.01 20.78 12.39
C ASP A 38 -20.19 19.77 13.20
N GLU A 39 -20.66 18.52 13.29
CA GLU A 39 -19.96 17.43 13.96
C GLU A 39 -18.62 17.14 13.28
N THR A 40 -18.60 17.10 11.94
CA THR A 40 -17.37 16.89 11.16
C THR A 40 -16.36 18.01 11.38
N ILE A 41 -16.80 19.28 11.37
CA ILE A 41 -15.92 20.43 11.62
C ILE A 41 -15.33 20.36 13.02
N LYS A 42 -16.15 20.09 14.05
CA LYS A 42 -15.69 19.94 15.43
C LYS A 42 -14.66 18.82 15.56
N GLU A 43 -14.92 17.67 14.93
CA GLU A 43 -13.97 16.55 14.89
C GLU A 43 -12.63 17.00 14.29
N LYS A 44 -12.64 17.63 13.12
CA LYS A 44 -11.42 18.07 12.43
C LYS A 44 -10.64 19.15 13.20
N LEU A 45 -11.33 20.10 13.84
CA LEU A 45 -10.70 21.15 14.64
C LEU A 45 -10.11 20.62 15.96
N SER A 46 -10.71 19.58 16.55
CA SER A 46 -10.20 18.98 17.80
C SER A 46 -8.94 18.14 17.59
N ARG A 47 -8.65 17.76 16.34
CA ARG A 47 -7.57 16.86 15.97
C ARG A 47 -6.20 17.51 16.20
N GLN A 48 -5.33 16.82 16.93
CA GLN A 48 -3.92 17.20 17.08
C GLN A 48 -3.01 16.32 16.19
N PRO A 49 -2.02 16.92 15.47
CA PRO A 49 -1.03 16.14 14.74
C PRO A 49 -0.17 15.27 15.68
N VAL A 50 0.11 14.03 15.26
CA VAL A 50 1.12 13.20 15.94
C VAL A 50 2.48 13.59 15.37
N THR A 51 3.33 14.18 16.20
CA THR A 51 4.67 14.67 15.81
C THR A 51 5.81 13.74 16.21
N ASN A 52 5.50 12.65 16.93
CA ASN A 52 6.49 11.65 17.32
C ASN A 52 6.98 10.83 16.12
N VAL A 53 8.22 10.35 16.19
CA VAL A 53 8.77 9.43 15.20
C VAL A 53 8.02 8.09 15.24
N ALA A 54 7.59 7.61 14.07
CA ALA A 54 6.88 6.35 13.96
C ALA A 54 7.80 5.16 14.31
N LYS A 55 7.37 4.32 15.26
CA LYS A 55 8.07 3.07 15.58
C LYS A 55 7.88 2.01 14.48
N ASN A 56 6.68 1.95 13.92
CA ASN A 56 6.24 0.97 12.93
C ASN A 56 5.62 1.70 11.73
N VAL A 57 5.81 1.16 10.53
CA VAL A 57 5.19 1.63 9.29
C VAL A 57 4.40 0.47 8.68
N VAL A 58 3.15 0.72 8.30
CA VAL A 58 2.29 -0.23 7.60
C VAL A 58 1.75 0.45 6.35
N LEU A 59 2.04 -0.13 5.19
CA LEU A 59 1.52 0.32 3.90
C LEU A 59 0.50 -0.69 3.38
N PHE A 60 -0.75 -0.24 3.21
CA PHE A 60 -1.77 -1.02 2.51
C PHE A 60 -1.82 -0.55 1.06
N LEU A 61 -1.54 -1.47 0.13
CA LEU A 61 -1.63 -1.19 -1.29
C LEU A 61 -2.77 -1.98 -1.93
N GLY A 62 -3.77 -1.27 -2.45
CA GLY A 62 -4.76 -1.86 -3.35
C GLY A 62 -4.30 -1.75 -4.79
N ASP A 63 -3.75 -2.83 -5.35
CA ASP A 63 -3.33 -2.87 -6.76
C ASP A 63 -4.55 -2.64 -7.67
N GLY A 64 -4.48 -1.64 -8.55
CA GLY A 64 -5.62 -1.21 -9.38
C GLY A 64 -6.77 -0.48 -8.66
N MET A 65 -6.61 -0.14 -7.37
CA MET A 65 -7.68 0.48 -6.57
C MET A 65 -7.74 2.01 -6.74
N GLY A 66 -8.25 2.45 -7.90
CA GLY A 66 -8.55 3.86 -8.16
C GLY A 66 -9.77 4.38 -7.40
N VAL A 67 -10.03 5.69 -7.50
CA VAL A 67 -11.16 6.36 -6.81
C VAL A 67 -12.52 5.74 -7.16
N SER A 68 -12.72 5.35 -8.42
CA SER A 68 -13.93 4.66 -8.86
C SER A 68 -14.10 3.30 -8.19
N THR A 69 -13.02 2.51 -8.09
CA THR A 69 -13.00 1.22 -7.40
C THR A 69 -13.32 1.38 -5.91
N VAL A 70 -12.78 2.41 -5.26
CA VAL A 70 -13.08 2.72 -3.84
C VAL A 70 -14.56 3.02 -3.64
N THR A 71 -15.16 3.90 -4.46
CA THR A 71 -16.58 4.23 -4.37
C THR A 71 -17.47 3.02 -4.64
N ALA A 72 -17.15 2.22 -5.66
CA ALA A 72 -17.90 1.00 -5.96
C ALA A 72 -17.82 -0.02 -4.80
N ALA A 73 -16.64 -0.20 -4.21
CA ALA A 73 -16.44 -1.07 -3.05
C ALA A 73 -17.19 -0.59 -1.80
N ARG A 74 -17.27 0.73 -1.58
CA ARG A 74 -18.04 1.34 -0.49
C ARG A 74 -19.52 1.00 -0.59
N ILE A 75 -20.11 1.24 -1.77
CA ILE A 75 -21.52 0.95 -2.06
C ILE A 75 -21.79 -0.55 -1.91
N TYR A 76 -20.95 -1.38 -2.52
CA TYR A 76 -21.08 -2.83 -2.43
C TYR A 76 -20.99 -3.32 -0.98
N LYS A 77 -20.04 -2.81 -0.18
CA LYS A 77 -19.92 -3.15 1.25
C LYS A 77 -21.19 -2.78 2.01
N GLY A 78 -21.73 -1.60 1.76
CA GLY A 78 -22.98 -1.15 2.35
C GLY A 78 -24.12 -2.12 2.09
N GLN A 79 -24.42 -2.32 0.81
CA GLN A 79 -25.53 -3.16 0.36
C GLN A 79 -25.36 -4.61 0.84
N SER A 80 -24.15 -5.18 0.70
CA SER A 80 -23.90 -6.60 1.01
C SER A 80 -23.82 -6.92 2.50
N LYS A 81 -23.29 -6.00 3.33
CA LYS A 81 -23.09 -6.28 4.77
C LYS A 81 -24.17 -5.69 5.67
N TYR A 82 -24.74 -4.56 5.28
CA TYR A 82 -25.62 -3.77 6.14
C TYR A 82 -27.03 -3.61 5.59
N ASN A 83 -27.30 -4.15 4.38
CA ASN A 83 -28.60 -4.06 3.73
C ASN A 83 -29.14 -2.61 3.64
N ASN A 84 -28.22 -1.67 3.41
CA ASN A 84 -28.50 -0.25 3.23
C ASN A 84 -28.33 0.16 1.75
N SER A 85 -28.53 1.45 1.45
CA SER A 85 -28.34 2.00 0.09
C SER A 85 -26.87 1.90 -0.36
N GLY A 86 -25.95 2.15 0.57
CA GLY A 86 -24.52 1.87 0.45
C GLY A 86 -23.67 3.10 0.14
N GLU A 87 -24.24 4.16 -0.43
CA GLU A 87 -23.55 5.42 -0.72
C GLU A 87 -23.02 6.09 0.56
N GLU A 88 -23.76 5.99 1.65
CA GLU A 88 -23.47 6.51 2.99
C GLU A 88 -22.51 5.62 3.80
N SER A 89 -22.26 4.39 3.33
CA SER A 89 -21.36 3.48 4.02
C SER A 89 -19.92 3.99 3.98
N VAL A 90 -19.08 3.53 4.90
CA VAL A 90 -17.68 4.00 4.98
C VAL A 90 -16.72 2.81 5.02
N LEU A 91 -15.67 2.86 4.19
CA LEU A 91 -14.57 1.90 4.21
C LEU A 91 -13.61 2.22 5.37
N SER A 92 -12.89 1.22 5.88
CA SER A 92 -12.06 1.42 7.08
C SER A 92 -11.02 2.53 6.94
N TRP A 93 -10.40 2.66 5.77
CA TRP A 93 -9.41 3.69 5.47
C TRP A 93 -10.01 5.06 5.11
N GLU A 94 -11.31 5.17 4.85
CA GLU A 94 -11.95 6.48 4.64
C GLU A 94 -12.10 7.27 5.95
N ARG A 95 -11.94 6.58 7.09
CA ARG A 95 -11.77 7.20 8.40
C ARG A 95 -10.35 7.73 8.60
N PHE A 96 -9.44 7.52 7.65
CA PHE A 96 -8.09 8.03 7.79
C PHE A 96 -8.09 9.56 7.83
N PRO A 97 -7.23 10.13 8.69
CA PRO A 97 -7.11 11.57 8.90
C PRO A 97 -6.88 12.44 7.67
N TYR A 98 -6.07 11.90 6.77
CA TYR A 98 -5.26 12.62 5.81
C TYR A 98 -5.44 11.90 4.49
N VAL A 99 -5.76 12.68 3.46
CA VAL A 99 -5.95 12.20 2.11
C VAL A 99 -5.09 13.04 1.19
N ALA A 100 -4.48 12.39 0.21
CA ALA A 100 -3.71 13.04 -0.83
C ALA A 100 -4.00 12.34 -2.16
N LEU A 101 -3.86 13.08 -3.25
CA LEU A 101 -3.85 12.52 -4.59
C LEU A 101 -2.41 12.25 -5.01
N SER A 102 -2.18 11.06 -5.59
CA SER A 102 -0.86 10.67 -6.09
C SER A 102 -0.83 10.70 -7.62
N LYS A 103 0.21 11.33 -8.19
CA LYS A 103 0.45 11.36 -9.64
C LYS A 103 1.26 10.12 -10.05
N THR A 104 0.60 9.16 -10.66
CA THR A 104 1.13 7.80 -10.86
C THR A 104 1.96 7.58 -12.12
N TYR A 105 2.10 8.57 -13.02
CA TYR A 105 2.83 8.43 -14.29
C TYR A 105 4.26 7.88 -14.12
N GLY A 106 4.71 7.10 -15.10
CA GLY A 106 6.08 6.58 -15.21
C GLY A 106 6.97 7.54 -15.98
N LEU A 107 8.27 7.30 -16.02
CA LEU A 107 9.18 8.20 -16.74
C LEU A 107 9.09 8.07 -18.26
N ASP A 108 8.58 6.95 -18.76
CA ASP A 108 8.39 6.63 -20.18
C ASP A 108 6.92 6.37 -20.56
N THR A 109 5.98 6.48 -19.61
CA THR A 109 4.55 6.23 -19.82
C THR A 109 3.67 7.13 -18.97
N GLN A 110 2.52 7.56 -19.51
CA GLN A 110 1.50 8.26 -18.73
C GLN A 110 0.69 7.29 -17.85
N THR A 111 0.47 6.07 -18.35
CA THR A 111 -0.23 5.00 -17.62
C THR A 111 0.80 3.99 -17.16
N SER A 112 1.14 4.06 -15.88
CA SER A 112 2.09 3.16 -15.22
C SER A 112 1.58 1.74 -15.11
N ASP A 113 2.51 0.81 -14.88
CA ASP A 113 2.22 -0.55 -14.47
C ASP A 113 2.55 -0.74 -12.98
N SER A 114 2.28 -1.93 -12.43
CA SER A 114 2.56 -2.21 -11.01
C SER A 114 4.06 -2.12 -10.69
N ALA A 115 4.97 -2.36 -11.63
CA ALA A 115 6.40 -2.39 -11.36
C ALA A 115 7.01 -1.01 -11.17
N ASN A 116 6.83 -0.12 -12.14
CA ASN A 116 7.40 1.22 -12.05
C ASN A 116 6.72 2.07 -10.96
N SER A 117 5.44 1.81 -10.68
CA SER A 117 4.75 2.41 -9.53
C SER A 117 5.28 1.87 -8.20
N ALA A 118 5.58 0.57 -8.09
CA ALA A 118 6.21 -0.01 -6.89
C ALA A 118 7.55 0.64 -6.56
N THR A 119 8.43 0.82 -7.54
CA THR A 119 9.69 1.56 -7.35
C THR A 119 9.42 2.99 -6.84
N ALA A 120 8.39 3.65 -7.35
CA ALA A 120 8.06 5.01 -6.91
C ALA A 120 7.57 5.08 -5.45
N TYR A 121 6.62 4.24 -5.02
CA TYR A 121 6.07 4.33 -3.67
C TYR A 121 6.85 3.54 -2.60
N LEU A 122 7.74 2.62 -2.99
CA LEU A 122 8.60 1.86 -2.06
C LEU A 122 10.02 2.43 -1.99
N CYS A 123 10.60 2.88 -3.10
CA CYS A 123 11.98 3.37 -3.16
C CYS A 123 12.07 4.90 -3.29
N GLY A 124 10.95 5.59 -3.50
CA GLY A 124 10.91 7.05 -3.61
C GLY A 124 11.44 7.60 -4.95
N VAL A 125 11.69 6.75 -5.94
CA VAL A 125 12.22 7.12 -7.26
C VAL A 125 11.29 6.63 -8.37
N LYS A 126 10.90 7.52 -9.30
CA LYS A 126 10.15 7.10 -10.48
C LYS A 126 11.05 6.33 -11.45
N ALA A 127 10.50 5.31 -12.09
CA ALA A 127 11.22 4.43 -13.01
C ALA A 127 10.49 4.26 -14.36
N ASN A 128 11.12 3.52 -15.27
CA ASN A 128 10.56 3.13 -16.55
C ASN A 128 9.56 1.98 -16.38
N MET A 129 8.55 1.90 -17.25
CA MET A 129 7.53 0.87 -17.20
C MET A 129 8.14 -0.55 -17.21
N GLY A 130 7.66 -1.41 -16.32
CA GLY A 130 8.08 -2.81 -16.24
C GLY A 130 9.40 -3.07 -15.52
N THR A 131 10.12 -2.06 -15.02
CA THR A 131 11.33 -2.24 -14.20
C THR A 131 11.01 -2.18 -12.69
N LEU A 132 11.81 -2.87 -11.87
CA LEU A 132 11.64 -2.99 -10.41
C LEU A 132 12.91 -2.53 -9.71
N GLY A 133 12.81 -1.67 -8.70
CA GLY A 133 13.93 -1.31 -7.82
C GLY A 133 15.13 -0.69 -8.53
N VAL A 134 14.98 -0.20 -9.76
CA VAL A 134 16.05 0.45 -10.53
C VAL A 134 15.61 1.82 -11.02
N ASP A 135 16.57 2.72 -11.22
CA ASP A 135 16.31 4.03 -11.80
C ASP A 135 15.98 3.95 -13.31
N SER A 136 15.84 5.11 -13.96
CA SER A 136 15.44 5.20 -15.38
C SER A 136 16.56 4.99 -16.40
N THR A 137 17.80 4.76 -15.95
CA THR A 137 18.91 4.39 -16.81
C THR A 137 18.72 2.97 -17.37
N VAL A 138 18.08 2.08 -16.61
CA VAL A 138 17.71 0.72 -17.03
C VAL A 138 16.42 0.74 -17.85
N LYS A 139 16.48 0.20 -19.08
CA LYS A 139 15.30 0.05 -19.95
C LYS A 139 14.58 -1.27 -19.68
N ALA A 140 13.29 -1.32 -19.99
CA ALA A 140 12.51 -2.53 -19.87
C ALA A 140 13.14 -3.68 -20.67
N LYS A 141 13.29 -4.85 -20.04
CA LYS A 141 13.94 -6.06 -20.61
C LYS A 141 15.44 -5.92 -20.86
N GLN A 142 16.07 -4.83 -20.41
CA GLN A 142 17.52 -4.72 -20.41
C GLN A 142 18.06 -5.61 -19.29
N CYS A 143 18.88 -6.59 -19.67
CA CYS A 143 19.67 -7.30 -18.68
C CYS A 143 20.71 -6.34 -18.12
N HIS A 144 20.83 -6.32 -16.80
CA HIS A 144 21.70 -5.40 -16.09
C HIS A 144 22.27 -6.11 -14.85
N ASN A 145 23.45 -5.68 -14.41
CA ASN A 145 24.13 -6.21 -13.23
C ASN A 145 24.99 -5.13 -12.56
N ASP A 146 24.64 -3.86 -12.76
CA ASP A 146 25.39 -2.74 -12.19
C ASP A 146 24.57 -2.09 -11.06
N SER A 147 25.06 -2.26 -9.84
CA SER A 147 24.43 -1.76 -8.63
C SER A 147 24.25 -0.24 -8.61
N SER A 148 24.92 0.53 -9.49
CA SER A 148 24.76 1.98 -9.55
C SER A 148 23.35 2.42 -9.93
N ALA A 149 22.59 1.56 -10.60
CA ALA A 149 21.20 1.83 -10.98
C ALA A 149 20.18 1.40 -9.92
N TYR A 150 20.60 0.72 -8.84
CA TYR A 150 19.70 0.21 -7.82
C TYR A 150 19.18 1.36 -6.95
N VAL A 151 17.90 1.27 -6.58
CA VAL A 151 17.28 2.19 -5.62
C VAL A 151 16.72 1.41 -4.45
N ASP A 152 17.25 1.69 -3.26
CA ASP A 152 16.85 1.01 -2.04
C ASP A 152 15.40 1.34 -1.68
N SER A 153 14.67 0.31 -1.24
CA SER A 153 13.32 0.48 -0.75
C SER A 153 13.30 0.92 0.72
N ILE A 154 12.16 1.44 1.17
CA ILE A 154 11.91 1.67 2.59
C ILE A 154 12.00 0.38 3.42
N MET A 155 11.79 -0.79 2.81
CA MET A 155 11.96 -2.08 3.47
C MET A 155 13.45 -2.39 3.70
N GLN A 156 14.31 -2.11 2.71
CA GLN A 156 15.77 -2.21 2.87
C GLN A 156 16.25 -1.26 3.96
N TRP A 157 15.85 0.01 3.94
CA TRP A 157 16.22 0.97 4.98
C TRP A 157 15.74 0.56 6.38
N ALA A 158 14.59 -0.12 6.48
CA ALA A 158 14.11 -0.64 7.75
C ALA A 158 14.98 -1.80 8.25
N GLN A 159 15.40 -2.72 7.37
CA GLN A 159 16.31 -3.82 7.70
C GLN A 159 17.69 -3.30 8.11
N ASP A 160 18.25 -2.35 7.37
CA ASP A 160 19.54 -1.71 7.71
C ASP A 160 19.49 -1.01 9.08
N ALA A 161 18.31 -0.54 9.48
CA ALA A 161 18.05 0.05 10.79
C ALA A 161 17.70 -1.00 11.89
N GLY A 162 17.88 -2.30 11.61
CA GLY A 162 17.62 -3.41 12.52
C GLY A 162 16.13 -3.63 12.84
N LYS A 163 15.23 -3.22 11.96
CA LYS A 163 13.78 -3.42 12.13
C LYS A 163 13.32 -4.70 11.45
N TRP A 164 12.31 -5.32 12.04
CA TRP A 164 11.60 -6.42 11.41
C TRP A 164 10.75 -5.91 10.25
N THR A 165 10.81 -6.64 9.13
CA THR A 165 10.07 -6.33 7.91
C THR A 165 9.27 -7.53 7.45
N GLY A 166 8.16 -7.30 6.73
CA GLY A 166 7.34 -8.37 6.19
C GLY A 166 6.45 -7.89 5.05
N ILE A 167 6.10 -8.84 4.18
CA ILE A 167 5.26 -8.63 3.01
C ILE A 167 4.06 -9.57 3.12
N VAL A 168 2.87 -9.03 2.94
CA VAL A 168 1.63 -9.80 2.86
C VAL A 168 0.94 -9.41 1.57
N THR A 169 0.67 -10.39 0.71
CA THR A 169 0.02 -10.19 -0.58
C THR A 169 -0.91 -11.36 -0.90
N THR A 170 -1.91 -11.12 -1.74
CA THR A 170 -2.76 -12.15 -2.34
C THR A 170 -2.24 -12.65 -3.69
N THR A 171 -1.22 -11.98 -4.26
CA THR A 171 -0.54 -12.40 -5.49
C THR A 171 0.65 -13.31 -5.19
N ALA A 172 1.37 -13.74 -6.22
CA ALA A 172 2.69 -14.33 -6.01
C ALA A 172 3.60 -13.31 -5.32
N VAL A 173 4.38 -13.74 -4.34
CA VAL A 173 5.34 -12.88 -3.63
C VAL A 173 6.38 -12.27 -4.57
N THR A 174 6.60 -12.89 -5.73
CA THR A 174 7.49 -12.46 -6.82
C THR A 174 6.84 -11.51 -7.82
N ASP A 175 5.54 -11.23 -7.72
CA ASP A 175 4.87 -10.25 -8.59
C ASP A 175 5.41 -8.84 -8.32
N ALA A 176 5.19 -7.91 -9.25
CA ALA A 176 5.83 -6.60 -9.28
C ALA A 176 5.66 -5.78 -7.99
N THR A 177 4.44 -5.74 -7.45
CA THR A 177 4.09 -4.98 -6.25
C THR A 177 4.93 -5.40 -5.04
N PRO A 178 4.91 -6.68 -4.60
CA PRO A 178 5.79 -7.11 -3.51
C PRO A 178 7.27 -7.08 -3.92
N ALA A 179 7.62 -7.43 -5.16
CA ALA A 179 9.01 -7.45 -5.62
C ALA A 179 9.68 -6.07 -5.59
N GLY A 180 8.94 -4.97 -5.79
CA GLY A 180 9.52 -3.61 -5.68
C GLY A 180 10.06 -3.26 -4.29
N SER A 181 9.81 -4.09 -3.26
CA SER A 181 10.39 -3.90 -1.92
C SER A 181 11.76 -4.53 -1.73
N TYR A 182 12.16 -5.49 -2.58
CA TYR A 182 13.41 -6.25 -2.37
C TYR A 182 14.17 -6.57 -3.66
N ALA A 183 13.54 -6.47 -4.82
CA ALA A 183 14.13 -6.86 -6.10
C ALA A 183 14.57 -5.64 -6.89
N HIS A 184 15.77 -5.74 -7.43
CA HIS A 184 16.26 -4.88 -8.51
C HIS A 184 16.15 -5.71 -9.78
N SER A 185 15.42 -5.25 -10.81
CA SER A 185 15.23 -6.00 -12.05
C SER A 185 14.86 -5.12 -13.24
N GLY A 186 15.50 -5.37 -14.38
CA GLY A 186 15.15 -4.73 -15.65
C GLY A 186 13.80 -5.18 -16.23
N TYR A 187 13.19 -6.26 -15.70
CA TYR A 187 11.88 -6.71 -16.17
C TYR A 187 11.08 -7.51 -15.14
N ARG A 188 9.90 -7.00 -14.77
CA ARG A 188 8.98 -7.62 -13.79
C ARG A 188 8.54 -9.06 -14.07
N ARG A 189 8.74 -9.57 -15.29
CA ARG A 189 8.40 -10.96 -15.64
C ARG A 189 9.56 -11.94 -15.41
N TRP A 190 10.75 -11.45 -15.05
CA TRP A 190 11.86 -12.28 -14.62
C TRP A 190 11.69 -12.65 -13.14
N GLN A 191 10.63 -13.43 -12.87
CA GLN A 191 10.26 -13.86 -11.51
C GLN A 191 11.00 -15.14 -11.07
N TYR A 192 11.44 -15.95 -12.04
CA TYR A 192 12.08 -17.24 -11.78
C TYR A 192 13.33 -17.41 -12.63
N ASP A 193 13.26 -16.99 -13.90
CA ASP A 193 14.35 -17.09 -14.87
C ASP A 193 14.55 -15.78 -15.63
N VAL A 194 15.79 -15.56 -16.07
CA VAL A 194 16.20 -14.49 -16.98
C VAL A 194 16.57 -15.06 -18.36
N PRO A 195 16.62 -14.25 -19.43
CA PRO A 195 17.04 -14.71 -20.75
C PRO A 195 18.46 -15.31 -20.71
N LYS A 196 18.72 -16.34 -21.54
CA LYS A 196 20.05 -16.93 -21.65
C LYS A 196 21.09 -15.86 -22.02
N GLY A 197 22.22 -15.86 -21.32
CA GLY A 197 23.28 -14.85 -21.48
C GLY A 197 23.08 -13.60 -20.63
N CYS A 198 21.98 -13.52 -19.86
CA CYS A 198 21.79 -12.48 -18.86
C CYS A 198 22.49 -12.89 -17.55
N ASN A 199 23.62 -12.25 -17.24
CA ASN A 199 24.33 -12.41 -15.96
C ASN A 199 23.73 -11.48 -14.88
N ALA A 200 22.43 -11.30 -14.86
CA ALA A 200 21.76 -10.50 -13.86
C ALA A 200 21.67 -11.28 -12.55
N SER A 201 22.19 -10.72 -11.45
CA SER A 201 21.73 -11.07 -10.10
C SER A 201 20.31 -10.54 -9.79
N ASP A 202 19.73 -9.85 -10.76
CA ASP A 202 18.59 -8.92 -10.67
C ASP A 202 17.27 -9.58 -11.09
N TYR A 203 16.99 -10.76 -10.54
CA TYR A 203 15.67 -11.37 -10.62
C TYR A 203 14.99 -11.29 -9.25
N SER A 204 13.65 -11.28 -9.24
CA SER A 204 12.90 -11.40 -7.98
C SER A 204 13.29 -12.73 -7.33
N PRO A 205 13.97 -12.75 -6.14
CA PRO A 205 14.60 -13.96 -5.63
C PRO A 205 13.61 -15.10 -5.57
N ARG A 206 14.11 -16.32 -5.75
CA ARG A 206 13.24 -17.50 -5.68
C ARG A 206 12.53 -17.49 -4.32
N PRO A 207 11.30 -18.02 -4.22
CA PRO A 207 10.61 -18.12 -2.93
C PRO A 207 11.45 -18.77 -1.81
N THR A 208 12.41 -19.64 -2.16
CA THR A 208 13.37 -20.26 -1.23
C THR A 208 14.43 -19.30 -0.67
N GLU A 209 14.75 -18.22 -1.38
CA GLU A 209 15.69 -17.16 -0.97
C GLU A 209 14.99 -16.09 -0.12
N LEU A 210 13.65 -15.99 -0.20
CA LEU A 210 12.83 -15.13 0.67
C LEU A 210 12.68 -15.68 2.10
N VAL A 211 12.88 -16.99 2.30
CA VAL A 211 12.87 -17.66 3.61
C VAL A 211 14.30 -17.67 4.16
N GLY A 212 14.85 -16.49 4.46
CA GLY A 212 16.22 -16.45 4.96
C GLY A 212 16.89 -15.10 5.09
N ILE A 213 16.23 -13.98 4.81
CA ILE A 213 16.79 -12.65 5.07
C ILE A 213 16.95 -12.50 6.60
N PRO A 214 18.18 -12.57 7.15
CA PRO A 214 18.39 -12.38 8.58
C PRO A 214 18.09 -10.93 8.95
N PRO A 215 17.72 -10.66 10.21
CA PRO A 215 17.56 -9.30 10.72
C PRO A 215 18.85 -8.49 10.68
#